data_AF-A0AAU7A2V2-F1
#
_entry.id   AF-A0AAU7A2V2-F1
#
_cell.length_a   1.000
_cell.length_b   1.000
_cell.length_c   1.000
_cell.angle_alpha   90.00
_cell.angle_beta   90.00
_cell.angle_gamma   90.00
#
_symmetry.space_group_name_H-M   'P 1'
#
loop_
_entity.id
_entity.type
_entity.pdbx_description
1 polymer ?
#
loop_
_entity_poly.entity_id
_entity_poly.type
_entity_poly.pdbx_seq_one_letter_code
_entity_poly.pdbx_strand_id
1 'polypeptide(L)'
;MNTRLRYPLSLRWRLLLPLVVTAVIISILLFVTMRQVTKQAVQATQDALLSTAVSSILQQTRSRDSNVDIDLPYDIFTMLGAISQDKVYYRVDLDGVFLTGYEDLAPLMDGPLSDRPLLTSQSFKGEHVRQATIIQSFLIDGQAKMLRVTVAQTQLFQEAILREISRNASIIGLSFFGFAIFMALLVTTSFLRPINLLAGAVSRRGPHDLRDVKHPTPPELAPLLTSLNGFIGRLRSTLGQTETFIAEAAHHIRTPLSLVKSESQLVLRKSVDPDTRKHLHNVITSVDESIRSASQLLDHALVLYRNEQAQKDRLDLPLILTHVLSSMAPPPILKISR
;
A
#
# COMPACT_ATOMS: atom_id res chain seq x y z
N MET A 1 11.51 26.88 21.25
CA MET A 1 10.35 25.99 21.03
C MET A 1 10.75 24.98 19.96
N ASN A 2 11.29 23.82 20.36
CA ASN A 2 11.86 22.84 19.45
C ASN A 2 10.74 22.01 18.80
N THR A 3 10.34 22.38 17.58
CA THR A 3 9.47 21.57 16.73
C THR A 3 10.25 20.33 16.30
N ARG A 4 10.08 19.23 17.03
CA ARG A 4 10.51 17.90 16.59
C ARG A 4 9.79 17.62 15.26
N LEU A 5 10.54 17.65 14.16
CA LEU A 5 10.12 17.12 12.87
C LEU A 5 9.78 15.63 13.08
N ARG A 6 8.50 15.33 13.30
CA ARG A 6 7.97 13.97 13.15
C ARG A 6 8.16 13.62 11.68
N TYR A 7 9.22 12.88 11.37
CA TYR A 7 9.34 12.27 10.05
C TYR A 7 8.07 11.44 9.82
N PRO A 8 7.23 11.79 8.84
CA PRO A 8 6.10 10.94 8.50
C PRO A 8 6.66 9.56 8.14
N LEU A 9 5.95 8.49 8.52
CA LEU A 9 6.34 7.13 8.14
C LEU A 9 6.69 7.11 6.65
N SER A 10 7.81 6.45 6.31
CA SER A 10 8.29 6.36 4.92
C SER A 10 7.14 5.98 3.98
N LEU A 11 7.13 6.53 2.76
CA LEU A 11 6.04 6.29 1.78
C LEU A 11 5.74 4.79 1.58
N ARG A 12 6.77 3.94 1.73
CA ARG A 12 6.66 2.47 1.76
C ARG A 12 5.68 1.97 2.81
N TRP A 13 5.88 2.35 4.07
CA TRP A 13 5.02 1.92 5.17
C TRP A 13 3.62 2.53 5.08
N ARG A 14 3.49 3.74 4.52
CA ARG A 14 2.19 4.39 4.29
C ARG A 14 1.32 3.66 3.25
N LEU A 15 1.95 2.98 2.28
CA LEU A 15 1.25 2.17 1.27
C LEU A 15 1.08 0.70 1.71
N LEU A 16 2.09 0.13 2.38
CA LEU A 16 2.05 -1.27 2.83
C LEU A 16 1.08 -1.51 3.98
N LEU A 17 1.03 -0.62 4.99
CA LEU A 17 0.14 -0.79 6.14
C LEU A 17 -1.33 -0.97 5.76
N PRO A 18 -1.96 -0.06 5.00
CA PRO A 18 -3.37 -0.23 4.66
C PRO A 18 -3.61 -1.50 3.83
N LEU A 19 -2.69 -1.86 2.92
CA LEU A 19 -2.86 -3.04 2.07
C LEU A 19 -2.73 -4.35 2.85
N VAL A 20 -1.79 -4.41 3.78
CA VAL A 20 -1.65 -5.56 4.70
C VAL A 20 -2.86 -5.62 5.63
N VAL A 21 -3.31 -4.49 6.18
CA VAL A 21 -4.48 -4.45 7.06
C VAL A 21 -5.75 -4.90 6.33
N THR A 22 -6.01 -4.44 5.10
CA THR A 22 -7.17 -4.92 4.33
C THR A 22 -7.05 -6.40 4.00
N ALA A 23 -5.86 -6.90 3.66
CA ALA A 23 -5.63 -8.31 3.43
C ALA A 23 -5.90 -9.17 4.68
N VAL A 24 -5.45 -8.73 5.86
CA VAL A 24 -5.75 -9.38 7.14
C VAL A 24 -7.26 -9.40 7.39
N ILE A 25 -7.93 -8.26 7.21
CA ILE A 25 -9.38 -8.15 7.44
C ILE A 25 -10.14 -9.10 6.51
N ILE A 26 -9.81 -9.12 5.22
CA ILE A 26 -10.44 -10.03 4.23
C ILE A 26 -10.17 -11.48 4.60
N SER A 27 -8.95 -11.84 4.98
CA SER A 27 -8.60 -13.21 5.37
C SER A 27 -9.36 -13.67 6.62
N ILE A 28 -9.49 -12.80 7.63
CA ILE A 28 -10.26 -13.09 8.84
C ILE A 28 -11.75 -13.24 8.50
N LEU A 29 -12.28 -12.35 7.66
CA LEU A 29 -13.68 -12.41 7.22
C LEU A 29 -13.99 -13.73 6.51
N LEU A 30 -13.16 -14.12 5.52
CA LEU A 30 -13.33 -15.38 4.80
C LEU A 30 -13.28 -16.60 5.74
N PHE A 31 -12.33 -16.61 6.69
CA PHE A 31 -12.22 -17.68 7.67
C PHE A 31 -13.47 -17.80 8.54
N VAL A 32 -13.98 -16.67 9.06
CA VAL A 32 -15.19 -16.64 9.89
C VAL A 32 -16.42 -17.08 9.10
N THR A 33 -16.61 -16.55 7.89
CA THR A 33 -17.75 -16.90 7.03
C THR A 33 -17.73 -18.39 6.68
N MET A 34 -16.58 -18.95 6.29
CA MET A 34 -16.47 -20.38 5.96
C MET A 34 -16.83 -21.26 7.15
N ARG A 35 -16.34 -20.92 8.35
CA ARG A 35 -16.66 -21.64 9.58
C ARG A 35 -18.15 -21.59 9.91
N GLN A 36 -18.78 -20.44 9.69
CA GLN A 36 -20.21 -20.25 9.99
C GLN A 36 -21.11 -21.00 9.00
N VAL A 37 -20.84 -20.88 7.70
CA VAL A 37 -21.59 -21.60 6.65
C VAL A 37 -21.51 -23.11 6.85
N THR A 38 -20.31 -23.62 7.14
CA THR A 38 -20.11 -25.05 7.41
C THR A 38 -20.90 -25.53 8.61
N LYS A 39 -20.82 -24.81 9.75
CA LYS A 39 -21.54 -25.18 10.96
C LYS A 39 -23.05 -25.21 10.72
N GLN A 40 -23.57 -24.21 10.02
CA GLN A 40 -24.99 -24.14 9.67
C GLN A 40 -25.40 -25.27 8.74
N ALA A 41 -24.61 -25.58 7.70
CA ALA A 41 -24.90 -26.65 6.76
C ALA A 41 -24.98 -28.01 7.46
N VAL A 42 -23.97 -28.36 8.26
CA VAL A 42 -23.93 -29.65 8.98
C VAL A 42 -25.09 -29.76 9.98
N GLN A 43 -25.36 -28.70 10.74
CA GLN A 43 -26.45 -28.71 11.71
C GLN A 43 -27.83 -28.79 11.05
N ALA A 44 -28.04 -28.11 9.92
CA ALA A 44 -29.30 -28.17 9.18
C ALA A 44 -29.55 -29.58 8.61
N THR A 45 -28.51 -30.25 8.10
CA THR A 45 -28.60 -31.65 7.66
C THR A 45 -28.95 -32.58 8.82
N GLN A 46 -28.31 -32.41 9.98
CA GLN A 46 -28.61 -33.19 11.19
C GLN A 46 -30.04 -32.98 11.68
N ASP A 47 -30.48 -31.72 11.76
CA ASP A 47 -31.83 -31.36 12.21
C ASP A 47 -32.90 -31.94 11.28
N ALA A 48 -32.65 -31.96 9.96
CA ALA A 48 -33.54 -32.60 8.99
C ALA A 48 -33.62 -34.13 9.19
N LEU A 49 -32.47 -34.81 9.35
CA LEU A 49 -32.42 -36.26 9.57
C LEU A 49 -33.11 -36.68 10.86
N LEU A 50 -32.86 -35.97 11.97
CA LEU A 50 -33.50 -36.24 13.26
C LEU A 50 -35.02 -36.01 13.20
N SER A 51 -35.45 -34.96 12.52
CA SER A 51 -36.87 -34.67 12.32
C SER A 51 -37.58 -35.77 11.53
N THR A 52 -36.96 -36.24 10.43
CA THR A 52 -37.45 -37.39 9.66
C THR A 52 -37.49 -38.66 10.51
N ALA A 53 -36.44 -38.93 11.29
CA ALA A 53 -36.36 -40.13 12.12
C ALA A 53 -37.48 -40.22 13.16
N VAL A 54 -37.68 -39.14 13.91
CA VAL A 54 -38.74 -39.04 14.92
C VAL A 54 -40.12 -39.19 14.29
N SER A 55 -40.34 -38.55 13.13
CA SER A 55 -41.63 -38.60 12.43
C SER A 55 -41.92 -39.99 11.86
N SER A 56 -40.91 -40.72 11.38
CA SER A 56 -41.09 -42.09 10.88
C SER A 56 -41.41 -43.10 11.99
N ILE A 57 -40.76 -42.99 13.16
CA ILE A 57 -41.10 -43.81 14.33
C ILE A 57 -42.57 -43.55 14.74
N LEU A 58 -42.98 -42.28 14.73
CA LEU A 58 -44.34 -41.88 15.06
C LEU A 58 -45.38 -42.47 14.08
N GLN A 59 -45.09 -42.45 12.77
CA GLN A 59 -45.99 -42.97 11.73
C GLN A 59 -46.07 -44.51 11.69
N GLN A 60 -45.00 -45.20 12.08
CA GLN A 60 -44.97 -46.67 12.09
C GLN A 60 -45.56 -47.28 13.35
N THR A 61 -45.78 -46.47 14.40
CA THR A 61 -46.44 -46.91 15.62
C THR A 61 -47.91 -47.24 15.31
N ARG A 62 -48.25 -48.54 15.30
CA ARG A 62 -49.62 -49.01 15.09
C ARG A 62 -50.20 -49.52 16.41
N SER A 63 -51.40 -49.05 16.76
CA SER A 63 -52.17 -49.59 17.87
C SER A 63 -52.85 -50.88 17.43
N ARG A 64 -52.48 -52.03 17.99
CA ARG A 64 -53.18 -53.31 17.80
C ARG A 64 -53.54 -53.87 19.17
N ASP A 65 -54.85 -54.05 19.40
CA ASP A 65 -55.45 -54.80 20.50
C ASP A 65 -54.76 -54.60 21.87
N SER A 66 -54.87 -53.39 22.43
CA SER A 66 -54.46 -53.01 23.80
C SER A 66 -52.96 -52.96 24.14
N ASN A 67 -52.06 -53.12 23.15
CA ASN A 67 -50.62 -52.88 23.32
C ASN A 67 -50.05 -51.99 22.21
N VAL A 68 -49.13 -51.08 22.56
CA VAL A 68 -48.46 -50.22 21.58
C VAL A 68 -47.22 -50.96 21.07
N ASP A 69 -47.30 -51.52 19.87
CA ASP A 69 -46.14 -52.12 19.21
C ASP A 69 -45.41 -51.03 18.41
N ILE A 70 -44.18 -50.73 18.84
CA ILE A 70 -43.33 -49.72 18.22
C ILE A 70 -42.35 -50.47 17.34
N ASP A 71 -42.65 -50.54 16.04
CA ASP A 71 -41.69 -51.03 15.06
C ASP A 71 -40.67 -49.92 14.83
N LEU A 72 -39.42 -50.17 15.24
CA LEU A 72 -38.33 -49.21 15.08
C LEU A 72 -37.83 -49.33 13.63
N PRO A 73 -37.91 -48.26 12.81
CA PRO A 73 -37.35 -48.26 11.47
C PRO A 73 -35.83 -48.37 11.53
N TYR A 74 -35.32 -49.60 11.53
CA TYR A 74 -33.90 -49.91 11.63
C TYR A 74 -33.09 -49.25 10.50
N ASP A 75 -33.72 -49.06 9.34
CA ASP A 75 -33.13 -48.37 8.18
C ASP A 75 -32.73 -46.93 8.49
N ILE A 76 -33.53 -46.21 9.28
CA ILE A 76 -33.24 -44.82 9.66
C ILE A 76 -32.09 -44.76 10.63
N PHE A 77 -32.06 -45.65 11.63
CA PHE A 77 -30.92 -45.74 12.56
C PHE A 77 -29.63 -46.14 11.84
N THR A 78 -29.74 -47.00 10.83
CA THR A 78 -28.60 -47.37 9.97
C THR A 78 -28.13 -46.18 9.14
N MET A 79 -29.02 -45.38 8.54
CA MET A 79 -28.60 -44.16 7.82
C MET A 79 -28.01 -43.09 8.73
N LEU A 80 -28.62 -42.84 9.90
CA LEU A 80 -28.10 -41.88 10.88
C LEU A 80 -26.73 -42.30 11.44
N GLY A 81 -26.49 -43.61 11.64
CA GLY A 81 -25.21 -44.13 12.12
C GLY A 81 -24.16 -44.29 11.02
N ALA A 82 -24.55 -44.71 9.81
CA ALA A 82 -23.63 -45.02 8.72
C ALA A 82 -23.01 -43.78 8.07
N ILE A 83 -23.74 -42.65 8.04
CA ILE A 83 -23.24 -41.42 7.40
C ILE A 83 -22.20 -40.71 8.27
N SER A 84 -22.30 -40.82 9.61
CA SER A 84 -21.48 -39.99 10.51
C SER A 84 -20.69 -40.76 11.58
N GLN A 85 -20.76 -42.09 11.67
CA GLN A 85 -20.20 -42.86 12.82
C GLN A 85 -20.73 -42.38 14.18
N ASP A 86 -21.75 -41.52 14.20
CA ASP A 86 -22.34 -41.01 15.41
C ASP A 86 -23.25 -42.07 16.03
N LYS A 87 -23.26 -42.12 17.36
CA LYS A 87 -24.16 -43.00 18.10
C LYS A 87 -25.54 -42.37 18.09
N VAL A 88 -26.55 -43.19 17.83
CA VAL A 88 -27.96 -42.79 17.90
C VAL A 88 -28.56 -43.42 19.14
N TYR A 89 -29.21 -42.59 19.95
CA TYR A 89 -29.97 -42.97 21.12
C TYR A 89 -31.44 -42.63 20.87
N TYR A 90 -32.35 -43.43 21.39
CA TYR A 90 -33.77 -43.14 21.32
C TYR A 90 -34.44 -43.45 22.66
N ARG A 91 -35.59 -42.82 22.89
CA ARG A 91 -36.44 -43.07 24.04
C ARG A 91 -37.89 -42.87 23.62
N VAL A 92 -38.76 -43.79 24.03
CA VAL A 92 -40.20 -43.66 23.84
C VAL A 92 -40.89 -43.76 25.19
N ASP A 93 -41.72 -42.77 25.50
CA ASP A 93 -42.55 -42.74 26.71
C ASP A 93 -44.03 -42.64 26.34
N LEU A 94 -44.91 -43.24 27.14
CA LEU A 94 -46.37 -43.13 27.05
C LEU A 94 -46.92 -42.60 28.36
N ASP A 95 -47.55 -41.43 28.34
CA ASP A 95 -48.02 -40.71 29.55
C ASP A 95 -46.93 -40.54 30.63
N GLY A 96 -45.68 -40.42 30.20
CA GLY A 96 -44.52 -40.29 31.08
C GLY A 96 -43.95 -41.62 31.60
N VAL A 97 -44.56 -42.76 31.26
CA VAL A 97 -44.03 -44.09 31.54
C VAL A 97 -43.10 -44.51 30.41
N PHE A 98 -41.87 -44.89 30.75
CA PHE A 98 -40.88 -45.40 29.79
C PHE A 98 -41.37 -46.71 29.15
N LEU A 99 -41.35 -46.78 27.81
CA LEU A 99 -41.70 -47.98 27.05
C LEU A 99 -40.45 -48.70 26.53
N THR A 100 -39.57 -47.99 25.81
CA THR A 100 -38.41 -48.59 25.14
C THR A 100 -37.31 -47.57 24.85
N GLY A 101 -36.07 -48.05 24.70
CA GLY A 101 -34.89 -47.25 24.39
C GLY A 101 -33.99 -47.01 25.60
N TYR A 102 -33.51 -45.78 25.76
CA TYR A 102 -32.57 -45.39 26.82
C TYR A 102 -33.27 -44.55 27.89
N GLU A 103 -33.52 -45.14 29.05
CA GLU A 103 -34.20 -44.49 30.18
C GLU A 103 -33.41 -43.31 30.77
N ASP A 104 -32.08 -43.34 30.68
CA ASP A 104 -31.23 -42.23 31.15
C ASP A 104 -31.31 -40.99 30.24
N LEU A 105 -31.86 -41.12 29.02
CA LEU A 105 -32.00 -40.01 28.10
C LEU A 105 -33.12 -39.11 28.62
N ALA A 106 -32.73 -38.01 29.28
CA ALA A 106 -33.67 -37.08 29.88
C ALA A 106 -34.65 -36.54 28.81
N PRO A 107 -35.97 -36.81 28.95
CA PRO A 107 -36.95 -36.31 28.03
C PRO A 107 -37.12 -34.80 28.24
N LEU A 108 -37.46 -34.09 27.17
CA LEU A 108 -37.95 -32.73 27.28
C LEU A 108 -39.31 -32.79 28.00
N MET A 109 -39.35 -32.27 29.23
CA MET A 109 -40.55 -32.37 30.08
C MET A 109 -41.70 -31.50 29.56
N ASP A 110 -41.39 -30.34 28.97
CA ASP A 110 -42.35 -29.36 28.46
C ASP A 110 -42.12 -29.08 26.97
N GLY A 111 -42.71 -29.90 26.11
CA GLY A 111 -42.79 -29.65 24.67
C GLY A 111 -44.23 -29.30 24.28
N PRO A 112 -44.46 -28.34 23.36
CA PRO A 112 -45.80 -28.14 22.84
C PRO A 112 -46.29 -29.43 22.16
N LEU A 113 -47.56 -29.77 22.35
CA LEU A 113 -48.28 -30.70 21.46
C LEU A 113 -48.23 -30.11 20.05
N SER A 114 -47.31 -30.62 19.23
CA SER A 114 -47.01 -30.05 17.92
C SER A 114 -46.59 -31.14 16.97
N ASP A 115 -47.02 -30.99 15.71
CA ASP A 115 -46.59 -31.85 14.60
C ASP A 115 -45.14 -31.61 14.18
N ARG A 116 -44.42 -30.69 14.85
CA ARG A 116 -43.01 -30.41 14.60
C ARG A 116 -42.15 -30.84 15.78
N PRO A 117 -41.06 -31.59 15.54
CA PRO A 117 -40.16 -31.99 16.60
C PRO A 117 -39.40 -30.79 17.16
N LEU A 118 -39.28 -30.74 18.50
CA LEU A 118 -38.45 -29.79 19.22
C LEU A 118 -37.00 -30.26 19.18
N LEU A 119 -36.14 -29.45 18.58
CA LEU A 119 -34.71 -29.72 18.44
C LEU A 119 -33.90 -28.99 19.51
N THR A 120 -33.12 -29.73 20.30
CA THR A 120 -32.23 -29.14 21.31
C THR A 120 -30.90 -29.87 21.38
N SER A 121 -29.88 -29.22 21.95
CA SER A 121 -28.57 -29.81 22.18
C SER A 121 -28.36 -29.99 23.68
N GLN A 122 -27.95 -31.19 24.10
CA GLN A 122 -27.66 -31.50 25.50
C GLN A 122 -26.40 -32.37 25.61
N SER A 123 -25.89 -32.55 26.82
CA SER A 123 -24.86 -33.55 27.08
C SER A 123 -25.50 -34.84 27.54
N PHE A 124 -25.11 -35.96 26.94
CA PHE A 124 -25.55 -37.29 27.33
C PHE A 124 -24.35 -38.24 27.35
N LYS A 125 -24.16 -38.94 28.47
CA LYS A 125 -23.02 -39.86 28.69
C LYS A 125 -21.64 -39.23 28.41
N GLY A 126 -21.49 -37.93 28.71
CA GLY A 126 -20.24 -37.19 28.51
C GLY A 126 -19.98 -36.73 27.07
N GLU A 127 -20.90 -36.97 26.14
CA GLU A 127 -20.82 -36.53 24.74
C GLU A 127 -21.87 -35.44 24.47
N HIS A 128 -21.60 -34.55 23.52
CA HIS A 128 -22.60 -33.58 23.04
C HIS A 128 -23.55 -34.28 22.06
N VAL A 129 -24.85 -34.24 22.35
CA VAL A 129 -25.89 -34.83 21.51
C VAL A 129 -26.88 -33.77 21.06
N ARG A 130 -27.29 -33.87 19.79
CA ARG A 130 -28.43 -33.14 19.24
C ARG A 130 -29.64 -34.07 19.33
N GLN A 131 -30.72 -33.62 19.96
CA GLN A 131 -31.94 -34.40 20.13
C GLN A 131 -33.14 -33.73 19.48
N ALA A 132 -34.03 -34.55 18.93
CA ALA A 132 -35.35 -34.18 18.44
C ALA A 132 -36.39 -34.91 19.28
N THR A 133 -37.38 -34.17 19.79
CA THR A 133 -38.50 -34.73 20.55
C THR A 133 -39.83 -34.33 19.93
N ILE A 134 -40.71 -35.29 19.69
CA ILE A 134 -42.10 -35.04 19.30
C ILE A 134 -43.04 -35.61 20.37
N ILE A 135 -44.16 -34.93 20.59
CA ILE A 135 -45.21 -35.37 21.53
C ILE A 135 -46.53 -35.33 20.77
N GLN A 136 -47.19 -36.48 20.66
CA GLN A 136 -48.48 -36.62 19.99
C GLN A 136 -49.47 -37.39 20.88
N SER A 137 -50.75 -37.03 20.81
CA SER A 137 -51.80 -37.82 21.46
C SER A 137 -52.28 -38.96 20.55
N PHE A 138 -52.38 -40.16 21.12
CA PHE A 138 -52.97 -41.34 20.48
C PHE A 138 -54.20 -41.78 21.28
N LEU A 139 -55.23 -42.22 20.58
CA LEU A 139 -56.38 -42.86 21.20
C LEU A 139 -56.07 -44.35 21.34
N ILE A 140 -55.88 -44.80 22.57
CA ILE A 140 -55.69 -46.22 22.92
C ILE A 140 -56.84 -46.60 23.86
N ASP A 141 -57.63 -47.59 23.49
CA ASP A 141 -58.82 -48.03 24.23
C ASP A 141 -59.80 -46.87 24.56
N GLY A 142 -59.90 -45.88 23.65
CA GLY A 142 -60.76 -44.71 23.82
C GLY A 142 -60.22 -43.62 24.76
N GLN A 143 -59.02 -43.79 25.33
CA GLN A 143 -58.35 -42.76 26.13
C GLN A 143 -57.22 -42.10 25.34
N ALA A 144 -57.14 -40.77 25.44
CA ALA A 144 -56.05 -40.00 24.86
C ALA A 144 -54.79 -40.17 25.72
N LYS A 145 -53.81 -40.89 25.19
CA LYS A 145 -52.49 -41.07 25.80
C LYS A 145 -51.44 -40.29 25.02
N MET A 146 -50.49 -39.69 25.71
CA MET A 146 -49.42 -38.90 25.12
C MET A 146 -48.22 -39.78 24.80
N LEU A 147 -47.97 -40.03 23.53
CA LEU A 147 -46.75 -40.71 23.07
C LEU A 147 -45.66 -39.66 22.83
N ARG A 148 -44.54 -39.81 23.54
CA ARG A 148 -43.34 -39.00 23.37
C ARG A 148 -42.26 -39.84 22.72
N VAL A 149 -41.73 -39.38 21.61
CA VAL A 149 -40.57 -40.00 20.94
C VAL A 149 -39.42 -39.01 20.95
N THR A 150 -38.30 -39.40 21.54
CA THR A 150 -37.05 -38.65 21.56
C THR A 150 -35.97 -39.44 20.83
N VAL A 151 -35.32 -38.82 19.85
CA VAL A 151 -34.13 -39.37 19.18
C VAL A 151 -32.98 -38.40 19.34
N ALA A 152 -31.83 -38.89 19.76
CA ALA A 152 -30.61 -38.12 19.97
C ALA A 152 -29.44 -38.71 19.18
N GLN A 153 -28.63 -37.86 18.56
CA GLN A 153 -27.44 -38.24 17.82
C GLN A 153 -26.23 -37.49 18.38
N THR A 154 -25.08 -38.17 18.52
CA THR A 154 -23.82 -37.54 18.92
C THR A 154 -23.34 -36.54 17.86
N GLN A 155 -22.47 -35.60 18.24
CA GLN A 155 -21.92 -34.59 17.33
C GLN A 155 -20.42 -34.78 17.07
N LEU A 156 -19.90 -36.00 17.23
CA LEU A 156 -18.47 -36.31 17.12
C LEU A 156 -17.96 -36.07 15.70
N PHE A 157 -18.75 -36.48 14.71
CA PHE A 157 -18.44 -36.26 13.30
C PHE A 157 -18.42 -34.78 12.93
N GLN A 158 -19.39 -34.01 13.43
CA GLN A 158 -19.44 -32.56 13.21
C GLN A 158 -18.18 -31.88 13.73
N GLU A 159 -17.71 -32.26 14.92
CA GLU A 159 -16.46 -31.72 15.46
C GLU A 159 -15.24 -32.09 14.62
N ALA A 160 -15.17 -33.33 14.12
CA ALA A 160 -14.09 -33.77 13.25
C ALA A 160 -14.07 -32.97 11.94
N ILE A 161 -15.23 -32.80 11.29
CA ILE A 161 -15.39 -31.97 10.10
C ILE A 161 -14.99 -30.52 10.37
N LEU A 162 -15.44 -29.94 11.48
CA LEU A 162 -15.12 -28.55 11.83
C LEU A 162 -13.62 -28.36 12.09
N ARG A 163 -12.94 -29.35 12.70
CA ARG A 163 -11.49 -29.33 12.90
C ARG A 163 -10.75 -29.41 11.56
N GLU A 164 -11.15 -30.33 10.68
CA GLU A 164 -10.52 -30.48 9.36
C GLU A 164 -10.73 -29.25 8.47
N ILE A 165 -11.95 -28.74 8.41
CA ILE A 165 -12.28 -27.53 7.67
C ILE A 165 -11.58 -26.31 8.28
N SER A 166 -11.51 -26.20 9.60
CA SER A 166 -10.75 -25.13 10.24
C SER A 166 -9.28 -25.17 9.83
N ARG A 167 -8.65 -26.35 9.79
CA ARG A 167 -7.26 -26.50 9.34
C ARG A 167 -7.10 -26.06 7.89
N ASN A 168 -7.97 -26.56 7.00
CA ASN A 168 -7.91 -26.23 5.58
C ASN A 168 -8.20 -24.73 5.34
N ALA A 169 -9.18 -24.16 6.03
CA ALA A 169 -9.50 -22.74 5.99
C ALA A 169 -8.33 -21.89 6.51
N SER A 170 -7.62 -22.33 7.56
CA SER A 170 -6.41 -21.66 8.03
C SER A 170 -5.29 -21.70 6.98
N ILE A 171 -5.08 -22.83 6.30
CA ILE A 171 -4.08 -22.93 5.22
C ILE A 171 -4.43 -22.00 4.06
N ILE A 172 -5.69 -21.97 3.63
CA ILE A 172 -6.16 -21.08 2.57
C ILE A 172 -6.01 -19.60 3.00
N GLY A 173 -6.40 -19.27 4.22
CA GLY A 173 -6.26 -17.92 4.79
C GLY A 173 -4.80 -17.47 4.87
N LEU A 174 -3.90 -18.30 5.39
CA LEU A 174 -2.47 -18.01 5.43
C LEU A 174 -1.87 -17.87 4.02
N SER A 175 -2.29 -18.72 3.08
CA SER A 175 -1.84 -18.65 1.69
C SER A 175 -2.27 -17.35 1.03
N PHE A 176 -3.52 -16.95 1.22
CA PHE A 176 -4.04 -15.66 0.74
C PHE A 176 -3.32 -14.48 1.38
N PHE A 177 -3.08 -14.53 2.70
CA PHE A 177 -2.33 -13.51 3.42
C PHE A 177 -0.89 -13.37 2.91
N GLY A 178 -0.18 -14.49 2.73
CA GLY A 178 1.17 -14.51 2.17
C GLY A 178 1.20 -13.96 0.75
N PHE A 179 0.23 -14.35 -0.09
CA PHE A 179 0.07 -13.83 -1.44
C PHE A 179 -0.20 -12.31 -1.45
N ALA A 180 -1.04 -11.82 -0.55
CA ALA A 180 -1.34 -10.40 -0.43
C ALA A 180 -0.10 -9.59 0.00
N ILE A 181 0.70 -10.08 0.95
CA ILE A 181 1.98 -9.46 1.32
C ILE A 181 2.91 -9.42 0.11
N PHE A 182 3.06 -10.55 -0.59
CA PHE A 182 3.90 -10.63 -1.78
C PHE A 182 3.48 -9.61 -2.85
N MET A 183 2.18 -9.51 -3.14
CA MET A 183 1.64 -8.49 -4.03
C MET A 183 1.86 -7.07 -3.52
N ALA A 184 1.68 -6.82 -2.22
CA ALA A 184 1.93 -5.51 -1.60
C ALA A 184 3.38 -5.04 -1.84
N LEU A 185 4.34 -5.96 -1.67
CA LEU A 185 5.75 -5.71 -1.90
C LEU A 185 6.05 -5.47 -3.37
N LEU A 186 5.49 -6.26 -4.28
CA LEU A 186 5.64 -6.06 -5.73
C LEU A 186 5.09 -4.70 -6.18
N VAL A 187 3.87 -4.34 -5.76
CA VAL A 187 3.24 -3.06 -6.10
C VAL A 187 4.05 -1.89 -5.56
N THR A 188 4.44 -1.94 -4.28
CA THR A 188 5.21 -0.86 -3.64
C THR A 188 6.57 -0.66 -4.30
N THR A 189 7.28 -1.75 -4.62
CA THR A 189 8.59 -1.67 -5.28
C THR A 189 8.46 -1.14 -6.71
N SER A 190 7.45 -1.58 -7.45
CA SER A 190 7.15 -1.08 -8.80
C SER A 190 6.81 0.42 -8.79
N PHE A 191 5.98 0.88 -7.84
CA PHE A 191 5.54 2.28 -7.77
C PHE A 191 6.66 3.25 -7.37
N LEU A 192 7.57 2.83 -6.49
CA LEU A 192 8.67 3.67 -6.03
C LEU A 192 9.90 3.64 -6.95
N ARG A 193 10.04 2.61 -7.79
CA ARG A 193 11.22 2.46 -8.65
C ARG A 193 11.39 3.64 -9.63
N PRO A 194 10.36 4.10 -10.37
CA PRO A 194 10.48 5.26 -11.26
C PRO A 194 10.89 6.54 -10.53
N ILE A 195 10.38 6.77 -9.32
CA ILE A 195 10.74 7.94 -8.49
C ILE A 195 12.22 7.88 -8.12
N ASN A 196 12.71 6.73 -7.68
CA ASN A 196 14.12 6.56 -7.32
C ASN A 196 15.04 6.67 -8.54
N LEU A 197 14.61 6.18 -9.70
CA LEU A 197 15.36 6.34 -10.96
C LEU A 197 15.44 7.81 -11.38
N LEU A 198 14.32 8.55 -11.31
CA LEU A 198 14.29 9.97 -11.61
C LEU A 198 15.17 10.76 -10.61
N ALA A 199 15.05 10.48 -9.31
CA ALA A 199 15.86 11.10 -8.27
C ALA A 199 17.35 10.80 -8.48
N GLY A 200 17.70 9.57 -8.84
CA GLY A 200 19.08 9.20 -9.19
C GLY A 200 19.57 9.90 -10.46
N ALA A 201 18.72 10.04 -11.48
CA ALA A 201 19.06 10.75 -12.71
C ALA A 201 19.32 12.25 -12.47
N VAL A 202 18.53 12.87 -11.58
CA VAL A 202 18.75 14.27 -11.16
C VAL A 202 19.99 14.38 -10.27
N SER A 203 20.19 13.48 -9.30
CA SER A 203 21.32 13.53 -8.37
C SER A 203 22.68 13.26 -9.03
N ARG A 204 22.73 12.55 -10.16
CA ARG A 204 23.97 12.33 -10.93
C ARG A 204 24.38 13.54 -11.76
N ARG A 205 23.50 14.53 -11.92
CA ARG A 205 23.83 15.79 -12.59
C ARG A 205 24.71 16.61 -11.68
N GLY A 206 25.75 17.21 -12.26
CA GLY A 206 26.58 18.14 -11.51
C GLY A 206 25.79 19.39 -11.12
N PRO A 207 26.27 20.18 -10.14
CA PRO A 207 25.61 21.43 -9.70
C PRO A 207 25.35 22.43 -10.83
N HIS A 208 26.09 22.30 -11.92
CA HIS A 208 26.15 23.20 -13.06
C HIS A 208 25.38 22.68 -14.30
N ASP A 209 24.82 21.46 -14.25
CA ASP A 209 24.09 20.88 -15.40
C ASP A 209 22.64 21.37 -15.42
N LEU A 210 22.42 22.50 -16.06
CA LEU A 210 21.11 23.16 -16.22
C LEU A 210 20.34 22.70 -17.47
N ARG A 211 20.70 21.57 -18.09
CA ARG A 211 19.93 21.02 -19.22
C ARG A 211 18.61 20.46 -18.72
N ASP A 212 17.62 20.36 -19.61
CA ASP A 212 16.32 19.80 -19.24
C ASP A 212 16.46 18.33 -18.81
N VAL A 213 15.66 17.93 -17.83
CA VAL A 213 15.56 16.54 -17.37
C VAL A 213 14.73 15.77 -18.37
N LYS A 214 15.39 14.87 -19.12
CA LYS A 214 14.77 13.92 -20.04
C LYS A 214 14.94 12.52 -19.48
N HIS A 215 13.90 12.01 -18.83
CA HIS A 215 13.86 10.65 -18.30
C HIS A 215 12.47 10.07 -18.57
N PRO A 216 12.35 8.81 -19.02
CA PRO A 216 11.05 8.17 -19.15
C PRO A 216 10.40 8.07 -17.76
N THR A 217 9.23 8.67 -17.59
CA THR A 217 8.49 8.66 -16.33
C THR A 217 7.02 8.34 -16.57
N PRO A 218 6.35 7.67 -15.61
CA PRO A 218 4.90 7.49 -15.64
C PRO A 218 4.16 8.83 -15.77
N PRO A 219 2.93 8.84 -16.33
CA PRO A 219 2.15 10.06 -16.52
C PRO A 219 1.88 10.82 -15.21
N GLU A 220 1.81 10.13 -14.07
CA GLU A 220 1.62 10.72 -12.75
C GLU A 220 2.80 11.62 -12.32
N LEU A 221 4.01 11.36 -12.84
CA LEU A 221 5.20 12.16 -12.58
C LEU A 221 5.43 13.26 -13.63
N ALA A 222 4.66 13.28 -14.73
CA ALA A 222 4.83 14.29 -15.78
C ALA A 222 4.67 15.73 -15.27
N PRO A 223 3.68 16.09 -14.41
CA PRO A 223 3.56 17.44 -13.88
C PRO A 223 4.77 17.88 -13.03
N LEU A 224 5.36 16.94 -12.29
CA LEU A 224 6.57 17.18 -11.50
C LEU A 224 7.77 17.45 -12.42
N LEU A 225 7.94 16.63 -13.46
CA LEU A 225 9.01 16.80 -14.44
C LEU A 225 8.88 18.14 -15.19
N THR A 226 7.66 18.51 -15.59
CA THR A 226 7.37 19.80 -16.22
C THR A 226 7.68 20.97 -15.30
N SER A 227 7.26 20.89 -14.03
CA SER A 227 7.57 21.93 -13.03
C SER A 227 9.06 22.07 -12.77
N LEU A 228 9.79 20.95 -12.70
CA LEU A 228 11.24 20.93 -12.53
C LEU A 228 11.95 21.56 -13.72
N ASN A 229 11.59 21.18 -14.95
CA ASN A 229 12.17 21.76 -16.15
C ASN A 229 11.82 23.25 -16.30
N GLY A 230 10.60 23.66 -15.92
CA GLY A 230 10.22 25.07 -15.87
C GLY A 230 11.05 25.87 -14.86
N PHE A 231 11.35 25.29 -13.69
CA PHE A 231 12.24 25.90 -12.71
C PHE A 231 13.68 26.03 -13.25
N ILE A 232 14.23 24.97 -13.84
CA ILE A 232 15.55 24.99 -14.48
C ILE A 232 15.61 26.05 -15.58
N GLY A 233 14.56 26.17 -16.40
CA GLY A 233 14.46 27.19 -17.45
C GLY A 233 14.45 28.61 -16.89
N ARG A 234 13.69 28.88 -15.83
CA ARG A 234 13.71 30.19 -15.15
C ARG A 234 15.07 30.50 -14.54
N LEU A 235 15.69 29.53 -13.87
CA LEU A 235 17.04 29.68 -13.30
C LEU A 235 18.05 30.03 -14.39
N ARG A 236 18.02 29.33 -15.53
CA ARG A 236 18.87 29.62 -16.71
C ARG A 236 18.67 31.04 -17.22
N SER A 237 17.41 31.50 -17.30
CA SER A 237 17.09 32.87 -17.74
C SER A 237 17.61 33.93 -16.76
N THR A 238 17.40 33.75 -15.45
CA THR A 238 17.90 34.67 -14.42
C THR A 238 19.43 34.74 -14.40
N LEU A 239 20.09 33.60 -14.60
CA LEU A 239 21.56 33.57 -14.74
C LEU A 239 22.00 34.37 -15.98
N GLY A 240 21.36 34.17 -17.15
CA GLY A 240 21.65 34.94 -18.36
C GLY A 240 21.51 36.47 -18.18
N GLN A 241 20.49 36.90 -17.46
CA GLN A 241 20.31 38.31 -17.11
C GLN A 241 21.43 38.82 -16.19
N THR A 242 21.90 37.99 -15.25
CA THR A 242 23.00 38.34 -14.34
C THR A 242 24.33 38.53 -15.10
N GLU A 243 24.62 37.69 -16.10
CA GLU A 243 25.80 37.88 -16.97
C GLU A 243 25.74 39.21 -17.70
N THR A 244 24.59 39.51 -18.30
CA THR A 244 24.39 40.74 -19.06
C THR A 244 24.54 41.97 -18.15
N PHE A 245 23.98 41.90 -16.94
CA PHE A 245 24.13 42.96 -15.93
C PHE A 245 25.58 43.16 -15.50
N ILE A 246 26.36 42.09 -15.26
CA ILE A 246 27.79 42.21 -14.93
C ILE A 246 28.54 42.87 -16.09
N ALA A 247 28.29 42.45 -17.33
CA ALA A 247 28.93 43.03 -18.50
C ALA A 247 28.59 44.53 -18.67
N GLU A 248 27.34 44.90 -18.47
CA GLU A 248 26.89 46.30 -18.55
C GLU A 248 27.46 47.15 -17.41
N ALA A 249 27.48 46.63 -16.18
CA ALA A 249 28.09 47.28 -15.03
C ALA A 249 29.59 47.55 -15.27
N ALA A 250 30.31 46.64 -15.93
CA ALA A 250 31.71 46.84 -16.31
C ALA A 250 31.87 48.07 -17.19
N HIS A 251 31.01 48.17 -18.21
CA HIS A 251 31.04 49.28 -19.14
C HIS A 251 30.71 50.60 -18.43
N HIS A 252 29.64 50.61 -17.62
CA HIS A 252 29.18 51.79 -16.89
C HIS A 252 30.14 52.27 -15.80
N ILE A 253 31.01 51.41 -15.25
CA ILE A 253 32.07 51.81 -14.30
C ILE A 253 33.29 52.35 -15.05
N ARG A 254 33.68 51.74 -16.18
CA ARG A 254 34.87 52.13 -16.95
C ARG A 254 34.74 53.53 -17.56
N THR A 255 33.57 53.88 -18.07
CA THR A 255 33.31 55.18 -18.73
C THR A 255 33.53 56.40 -17.80
N PRO A 256 32.88 56.52 -16.63
CA PRO A 256 33.08 57.66 -15.74
C PRO A 256 34.49 57.70 -15.15
N LEU A 257 35.10 56.56 -14.82
CA LEU A 257 36.50 56.55 -14.35
C LEU A 257 37.47 57.03 -15.44
N SER A 258 37.21 56.69 -16.71
CA SER A 258 38.00 57.20 -17.85
C SER A 258 37.83 58.71 -18.02
N LEU A 259 36.62 59.24 -17.79
CA LEU A 259 36.37 60.68 -17.80
C LEU A 259 37.11 61.39 -16.65
N VAL A 260 37.02 60.88 -15.42
CA VAL A 260 37.76 61.43 -14.27
C VAL A 260 39.27 61.41 -14.53
N LYS A 261 39.78 60.34 -15.13
CA LYS A 261 41.18 60.25 -15.56
C LYS A 261 41.52 61.33 -16.58
N SER A 262 40.71 61.50 -17.62
CA SER A 262 40.91 62.49 -18.68
C SER A 262 40.91 63.93 -18.14
N GLU A 263 39.93 64.28 -17.31
CA GLU A 263 39.86 65.60 -16.66
C GLU A 263 41.05 65.83 -15.73
N SER A 264 41.44 64.83 -14.93
CA SER A 264 42.63 64.93 -14.06
C SER A 264 43.91 65.13 -14.87
N GLN A 265 44.05 64.46 -16.02
CA GLN A 265 45.18 64.66 -16.94
C GLN A 265 45.16 66.05 -17.58
N LEU A 266 43.98 66.59 -17.91
CA LEU A 266 43.82 67.94 -18.44
C LEU A 266 44.22 69.00 -17.41
N VAL A 267 43.77 68.87 -16.16
CA VAL A 267 44.12 69.78 -15.07
C VAL A 267 45.62 69.67 -14.74
N LEU A 268 46.19 68.47 -14.74
CA LEU A 268 47.64 68.26 -14.55
C LEU A 268 48.48 68.98 -15.62
N ARG A 269 48.02 69.01 -16.88
CA ARG A 269 48.70 69.75 -17.95
C ARG A 269 48.63 71.27 -17.77
N LYS A 270 47.56 71.78 -17.16
CA LYS A 270 47.34 73.22 -16.94
C LYS A 270 47.89 73.74 -15.61
N SER A 271 48.18 72.87 -14.65
CA SER A 271 48.68 73.27 -13.32
C SER A 271 50.18 73.57 -13.31
N VAL A 272 50.53 74.70 -12.69
CA VAL A 272 51.91 75.22 -12.56
C VAL A 272 52.49 74.93 -11.16
N ASP A 273 51.61 74.76 -10.15
CA ASP A 273 52.01 74.53 -8.77
C ASP A 273 52.55 73.09 -8.56
N PRO A 274 53.79 72.92 -8.05
CA PRO A 274 54.41 71.59 -7.88
C PRO A 274 53.62 70.64 -6.97
N ASP A 275 53.04 71.15 -5.88
CA ASP A 275 52.30 70.33 -4.92
C ASP A 275 50.97 69.84 -5.52
N THR A 276 50.23 70.72 -6.20
CA THR A 276 49.00 70.36 -6.93
C THR A 276 49.27 69.32 -8.01
N ARG A 277 50.38 69.43 -8.75
CA ARG A 277 50.79 68.44 -9.76
C ARG A 277 51.06 67.07 -9.14
N LYS A 278 51.74 67.03 -8.00
CA LYS A 278 52.01 65.79 -7.25
C LYS A 278 50.71 65.12 -6.79
N HIS A 279 49.76 65.90 -6.25
CA HIS A 279 48.44 65.39 -5.87
C HIS A 279 47.65 64.84 -7.07
N LEU A 280 47.63 65.54 -8.21
CA LEU A 280 46.98 65.06 -9.43
C LEU A 280 47.60 63.78 -9.97
N HIS A 281 48.93 63.61 -9.87
CA HIS A 281 49.58 62.36 -10.24
C HIS A 281 49.13 61.19 -9.36
N ASN A 282 49.00 61.41 -8.05
CA ASN A 282 48.49 60.40 -7.13
C ASN A 282 47.03 60.04 -7.47
N VAL A 283 46.17 61.04 -7.75
CA VAL A 283 44.78 60.81 -8.16
C VAL A 283 44.69 59.98 -9.44
N ILE A 284 45.46 60.32 -10.48
CA ILE A 284 45.48 59.56 -11.73
C ILE A 284 45.93 58.11 -11.49
N THR A 285 46.94 57.92 -10.64
CA THR A 285 47.45 56.57 -10.30
C THR A 285 46.38 55.76 -9.56
N SER A 286 45.72 56.35 -8.56
CA SER A 286 44.64 55.69 -7.82
C SER A 286 43.42 55.37 -8.70
N VAL A 287 43.10 56.23 -9.67
CA VAL A 287 42.04 55.96 -10.66
C VAL A 287 42.44 54.79 -11.58
N ASP A 288 43.69 54.72 -12.03
CA ASP A 288 44.17 53.60 -12.85
C ASP A 288 44.16 52.27 -12.09
N GLU A 289 44.59 52.27 -10.83
CA GLU A 289 44.49 51.10 -9.95
C GLU A 289 43.04 50.66 -9.73
N SER A 290 42.12 51.62 -9.58
CA SER A 290 40.69 51.36 -9.41
C SER A 290 40.06 50.77 -10.67
N ILE A 291 40.37 51.32 -11.85
CA ILE A 291 39.91 50.78 -13.15
C ILE A 291 40.42 49.35 -13.33
N ARG A 292 41.69 49.11 -13.01
CA ARG A 292 42.31 47.79 -13.15
C ARG A 292 41.67 46.76 -12.22
N SER A 293 41.50 47.12 -10.94
CA SER A 293 40.88 46.26 -9.93
C SER A 293 39.42 45.95 -10.26
N ALA A 294 38.65 46.97 -10.67
CA ALA A 294 37.27 46.78 -11.11
C ALA A 294 37.18 45.87 -12.34
N SER A 295 38.05 46.09 -13.35
CA SER A 295 38.09 45.23 -14.54
C SER A 295 38.40 43.78 -14.16
N GLN A 296 39.40 43.55 -13.30
CA GLN A 296 39.75 42.20 -12.84
C GLN A 296 38.62 41.50 -12.06
N LEU A 297 37.93 42.22 -11.17
CA LEU A 297 36.80 41.65 -10.42
C LEU A 297 35.65 41.27 -11.34
N LEU A 298 35.34 42.10 -12.34
CA LEU A 298 34.25 41.83 -13.26
C LEU A 298 34.62 40.76 -14.28
N ASP A 299 35.84 40.75 -14.79
CA ASP A 299 36.35 39.66 -15.63
C ASP A 299 36.32 38.33 -14.87
N HIS A 300 36.72 38.33 -13.59
CA HIS A 300 36.65 37.15 -12.75
C HIS A 300 35.21 36.70 -12.50
N ALA A 301 34.27 37.62 -12.24
CA ALA A 301 32.85 37.32 -12.11
C ALA A 301 32.28 36.70 -13.41
N LEU A 302 32.70 37.21 -14.57
CA LEU A 302 32.27 36.73 -15.88
C LEU A 302 32.89 35.36 -16.22
N VAL A 303 34.14 35.12 -15.84
CA VAL A 303 34.81 33.81 -15.97
C VAL A 303 34.18 32.78 -15.04
N LEU A 304 33.92 33.11 -13.78
CA LEU A 304 33.21 32.23 -12.84
C LEU A 304 31.84 31.85 -13.40
N TYR A 305 31.07 32.83 -13.87
CA TYR A 305 29.78 32.62 -14.51
C TYR A 305 29.86 31.72 -15.75
N ARG A 306 30.83 31.95 -16.65
CA ARG A 306 31.00 31.12 -17.86
C ARG A 306 31.47 29.70 -17.56
N ASN A 307 32.31 29.52 -16.54
CA ASN A 307 32.75 28.21 -16.09
C ASN A 307 31.57 27.41 -15.48
N GLU A 308 30.66 28.10 -14.79
CA GLU A 308 29.41 27.51 -14.28
C GLU A 308 28.45 27.07 -15.40
N GLN A 309 28.60 27.58 -16.63
CA GLN A 309 27.79 27.17 -17.79
C GLN A 309 28.54 26.31 -18.81
N ALA A 310 29.83 26.01 -18.59
CA ALA A 310 30.66 25.36 -19.58
C ALA A 310 30.14 23.94 -19.88
N GLN A 311 29.54 23.80 -21.07
CA GLN A 311 29.14 22.52 -21.60
C GLN A 311 30.40 21.70 -21.93
N LYS A 312 30.59 20.57 -21.25
CA LYS A 312 31.67 19.62 -21.58
C LYS A 312 31.31 18.86 -22.86
N ASP A 313 31.44 19.52 -23.99
CA ASP A 313 31.40 18.86 -25.29
C ASP A 313 32.77 18.26 -25.63
N ARG A 314 32.78 17.21 -26.44
CA ARG A 314 34.02 16.66 -26.99
C ARG A 314 34.53 17.61 -28.07
N LEU A 315 35.54 18.39 -27.73
CA LEU A 315 36.22 19.24 -28.71
C LEU A 315 37.43 18.53 -29.31
N ASP A 316 37.60 18.71 -30.61
CA ASP A 316 38.78 18.30 -31.34
C ASP A 316 39.90 19.32 -31.12
N LEU A 317 40.78 19.04 -30.16
CA LEU A 317 41.90 19.92 -29.80
C LEU A 317 42.75 20.39 -31.01
N PRO A 318 43.03 19.54 -32.03
CA PRO A 318 43.83 19.96 -33.17
C PRO A 318 43.21 21.13 -33.92
N LEU A 319 41.88 21.13 -34.11
CA LEU A 319 41.14 22.15 -34.85
C LEU A 319 41.20 23.53 -34.15
N ILE A 320 41.10 23.54 -32.82
CA ILE A 320 41.22 24.77 -32.03
C ILE A 320 42.65 25.30 -32.10
N LEU A 321 43.64 24.41 -31.99
CA LEU A 321 45.05 24.79 -32.01
C LEU A 321 45.41 25.51 -33.31
N THR A 322 44.94 25.00 -34.46
CA THR A 322 45.15 25.66 -35.76
C THR A 322 44.46 27.02 -35.83
N HIS A 323 43.24 27.13 -35.29
CA HIS A 323 42.51 28.41 -35.28
C HIS A 323 43.23 29.47 -34.43
N VAL A 324 43.68 29.10 -33.23
CA VAL A 324 44.42 30.01 -32.35
C VAL A 324 45.76 30.42 -32.96
N LEU A 325 46.53 29.45 -33.49
CA LEU A 325 47.80 29.73 -34.17
C LEU A 325 47.62 30.65 -35.37
N SER A 326 46.54 30.49 -36.14
CA SER A 326 46.24 31.38 -37.27
C SER A 326 45.87 32.81 -36.84
N SER A 327 45.25 32.97 -35.66
CA SER A 327 44.88 34.28 -35.10
C SER A 327 46.05 35.03 -34.45
N MET A 328 47.11 34.32 -34.06
CA MET A 328 48.34 34.92 -33.51
C MET A 328 49.41 35.19 -34.56
N ALA A 329 49.18 34.81 -35.83
CA ALA A 329 50.10 35.10 -36.92
C ALA A 329 50.14 36.62 -37.17
N PRO A 330 51.33 37.25 -37.26
CA PRO A 330 51.45 38.68 -37.51
C PRO A 330 50.85 39.04 -38.87
N PRO A 331 50.26 40.24 -39.05
CA PRO A 331 49.63 40.62 -40.31
C PRO A 331 50.66 40.57 -41.45
N PRO A 332 50.26 40.12 -42.66
CA PRO A 332 51.17 39.99 -43.78
C PRO A 332 51.77 41.35 -44.13
N ILE A 333 53.10 41.42 -44.14
CA ILE A 333 53.85 42.62 -44.54
C ILE A 333 53.53 42.89 -46.01
N LEU A 334 52.75 43.95 -46.26
CA LEU A 334 52.49 44.48 -47.60
C LEU A 334 53.84 44.87 -48.24
N LYS A 335 54.29 44.09 -49.22
CA LYS A 335 55.33 44.51 -50.15
C LYS A 335 54.74 45.61 -51.05
N ILE A 336 55.12 46.85 -50.77
CA ILE A 336 54.94 47.98 -51.68
C ILE A 336 55.90 47.75 -52.86
N SER A 337 55.35 47.42 -54.04
CA SER A 337 56.11 47.39 -55.29
C SER A 337 56.37 48.82 -55.75
N ARG A 338 57.65 49.16 -55.97
CA ARG A 338 58.07 50.32 -56.76
C ARG A 338 57.90 50.04 -58.24
#